data_AF-A0A6I5HM90-F1
#
_entry.id   AF-A0A6I5HM90-F1
#
_cell.length_a   1.000
_cell.length_b   1.000
_cell.length_c   1.000
_cell.angle_alpha   90.00
_cell.angle_beta   90.00
_cell.angle_gamma   90.00
#
_symmetry.space_group_name_H-M   'P 1'
#
loop_
_entity.id
_entity.type
_entity.pdbx_description
1 polymer ?
#
loop_
_entity_poly.entity_id
_entity_poly.type
_entity_poly.pdbx_seq_one_letter_code
_entity_poly.pdbx_strand_id
1 'polypeptide(L)'
;MARTADPPTPAQAAATPAPVPPAGQAAATPVPVPPAGQAASTPVPAVPTAQTPVESASVSPAAQTATVPAPAASTPQTPQVPQTATPAAPTTPAAPTTPAAPTTPAASSGAASVPPFGAFLDSGPSGVARMSELSRWLGGTELKVAHTYLPGGRWEDIEGSPGFLDAWAKWRRDKADRMLVLNVPMQERNEEDVPDAQVRVLLRQAAAGAFDHHFRALAERLVGLGVPDTVIVLGWEMNGITYTHRCGPDPLAWRTYWNRIVATMRSVPGQRFRFDFTPSRGRDAVPWTACYPGDDTVDIVGMDAYDQPSGLSFDEQVSEPYGLQQHVDFARSHGKPISYPEWG
;
A
#
# COMPACT_ATOMS: atom_id res chain seq x y z
N MET A 1 -35.69 -87.75 48.86
CA MET A 1 -34.48 -87.62 48.04
C MET A 1 -34.90 -87.45 46.57
N ALA A 2 -34.73 -86.26 46.00
CA ALA A 2 -34.79 -86.00 44.56
C ALA A 2 -34.07 -84.69 44.27
N ARG A 3 -33.45 -84.55 43.09
CA ARG A 3 -32.58 -83.42 42.75
C ARG A 3 -33.39 -82.16 42.44
N THR A 4 -32.92 -81.01 42.91
CA THR A 4 -33.34 -79.68 42.42
C THR A 4 -32.85 -79.51 40.97
N ALA A 5 -33.61 -78.78 40.16
CA ALA A 5 -33.28 -78.48 38.77
C ALA A 5 -32.40 -77.22 38.63
N ASP A 6 -31.62 -77.15 37.55
CA ASP A 6 -30.81 -75.99 37.19
C ASP A 6 -31.66 -74.79 36.70
N PRO A 7 -31.19 -73.54 36.91
CA PRO A 7 -31.84 -72.35 36.37
C PRO A 7 -31.60 -72.19 34.85
N PRO A 8 -32.51 -71.52 34.12
CA PRO A 8 -32.44 -71.42 32.66
C PRO A 8 -31.38 -70.41 32.17
N THR A 9 -30.75 -70.74 31.03
CA THR A 9 -29.80 -69.89 30.30
C THR A 9 -30.46 -68.60 29.79
N PRO A 10 -29.81 -67.42 29.90
CA PRO A 10 -30.34 -66.18 29.33
C PRO A 10 -30.34 -66.20 27.79
N ALA A 11 -31.35 -65.56 27.20
CA ALA A 11 -31.53 -65.51 25.74
C ALA A 11 -30.51 -64.60 25.04
N GLN A 12 -30.09 -64.99 23.84
CA GLN A 12 -29.26 -64.14 22.98
C GLN A 12 -30.10 -63.01 22.37
N ALA A 13 -29.68 -61.76 22.58
CA ALA A 13 -30.25 -60.62 21.89
C ALA A 13 -29.73 -60.56 20.44
N ALA A 14 -30.64 -60.34 19.47
CA ALA A 14 -30.26 -60.18 18.07
C ALA A 14 -29.52 -58.84 17.87
N ALA A 15 -28.33 -58.89 17.26
CA ALA A 15 -27.56 -57.69 16.97
C ALA A 15 -28.11 -56.96 15.73
N THR A 16 -28.55 -55.71 15.92
CA THR A 16 -28.91 -54.82 14.82
C THR A 16 -27.66 -54.44 14.01
N PRO A 17 -27.66 -54.54 12.66
CA PRO A 17 -26.51 -54.11 11.86
C PRO A 17 -26.31 -52.60 11.96
N ALA A 18 -25.06 -52.16 12.12
CA ALA A 18 -24.70 -50.75 12.13
C ALA A 18 -24.81 -50.13 10.72
N PRO A 19 -25.16 -48.84 10.59
CA PRO A 19 -25.22 -48.16 9.30
C PRO A 19 -23.83 -48.03 8.67
N VAL A 20 -23.73 -48.32 7.38
CA VAL A 20 -22.52 -48.11 6.57
C VAL A 20 -22.32 -46.60 6.36
N PRO A 21 -21.14 -46.02 6.63
CA PRO A 21 -20.88 -44.61 6.36
C PRO A 21 -20.83 -44.34 4.85
N PRO A 22 -21.33 -43.17 4.37
CA PRO A 22 -21.18 -42.78 2.98
C PRO A 22 -19.70 -42.54 2.65
N ALA A 23 -19.23 -43.08 1.53
CA ALA A 23 -17.86 -42.91 1.10
C ALA A 23 -17.62 -41.55 0.42
N GLY A 24 -16.47 -40.94 0.70
CA GLY A 24 -15.85 -39.99 -0.23
C GLY A 24 -16.34 -38.54 -0.21
N GLN A 25 -16.20 -37.85 0.92
CA GLN A 25 -15.77 -36.44 0.87
C GLN A 25 -14.42 -36.33 1.59
N ALA A 26 -13.35 -36.17 0.82
CA ALA A 26 -12.05 -35.84 1.37
C ALA A 26 -12.10 -34.39 1.89
N ALA A 27 -11.77 -34.18 3.16
CA ALA A 27 -11.61 -32.84 3.69
C ALA A 27 -10.43 -32.17 2.96
N ALA A 28 -10.72 -31.09 2.22
CA ALA A 28 -9.68 -30.30 1.58
C ALA A 28 -8.83 -29.63 2.66
N THR A 29 -7.62 -30.14 2.88
CA THR A 29 -6.59 -29.46 3.66
C THR A 29 -6.30 -28.11 2.99
N PRO A 30 -6.28 -26.99 3.74
CA PRO A 30 -5.93 -25.70 3.16
C PRO A 30 -4.49 -25.77 2.62
N VAL A 31 -4.35 -25.56 1.31
CA VAL A 31 -3.06 -25.46 0.64
C VAL A 31 -2.41 -24.14 1.09
N PRO A 32 -1.14 -24.13 1.55
CA PRO A 32 -0.45 -22.88 1.85
C PRO A 32 -0.34 -22.03 0.58
N VAL A 33 -0.80 -20.78 0.65
CA VAL A 33 -0.51 -19.78 -0.39
C VAL A 33 0.98 -19.44 -0.31
N PRO A 34 1.77 -19.66 -1.38
CA PRO A 34 3.15 -19.18 -1.41
C PRO A 34 3.18 -17.65 -1.54
N PRO A 35 4.19 -16.96 -1.01
CA PRO A 35 4.36 -15.54 -1.29
C PRO A 35 4.53 -15.31 -2.80
N ALA A 36 3.90 -14.27 -3.33
CA ALA A 36 4.05 -13.87 -4.72
C ALA A 36 5.50 -13.43 -4.97
N GLY A 37 6.26 -14.19 -5.75
CA GLY A 37 7.70 -13.95 -5.91
C GLY A 37 8.50 -15.04 -6.63
N GLN A 38 7.88 -15.83 -7.51
CA GLN A 38 8.58 -16.83 -8.34
C GLN A 38 8.05 -16.89 -9.78
N ALA A 39 8.37 -15.86 -10.57
CA ALA A 39 8.26 -15.93 -12.03
C ALA A 39 9.37 -16.86 -12.57
N ALA A 40 9.06 -18.16 -12.72
CA ALA A 40 10.02 -19.14 -13.21
C ALA A 40 10.45 -18.87 -14.66
N SER A 41 11.71 -18.49 -14.86
CA SER A 41 12.28 -18.19 -16.17
C SER A 41 12.24 -19.40 -17.12
N THR A 42 11.37 -19.35 -18.13
CA THR A 42 11.33 -20.35 -19.21
C THR A 42 12.15 -19.87 -20.42
N PRO A 43 12.96 -20.73 -21.06
CA PRO A 43 13.82 -20.32 -22.16
C PRO A 43 13.03 -20.17 -23.48
N VAL A 44 13.18 -19.00 -24.13
CA VAL A 44 12.57 -18.73 -25.44
C VAL A 44 13.24 -19.56 -26.55
N PRO A 45 12.50 -20.37 -27.33
CA PRO A 45 13.06 -21.09 -28.47
C PRO A 45 13.29 -20.15 -29.66
N ALA A 46 14.49 -20.17 -30.25
CA ALA A 46 14.83 -19.37 -31.42
C ALA A 46 14.25 -19.96 -32.72
N VAL A 47 13.67 -19.10 -33.56
CA VAL A 47 13.10 -19.41 -34.89
C VAL A 47 13.59 -18.31 -35.86
N PRO A 48 13.97 -18.64 -37.13
CA PRO A 48 15.09 -17.95 -37.78
C PRO A 48 14.75 -16.69 -38.58
N THR A 49 15.79 -15.91 -38.85
CA THR A 49 15.80 -14.78 -39.79
C THR A 49 15.45 -15.19 -41.22
N ALA A 50 14.53 -14.44 -41.84
CA ALA A 50 14.40 -14.33 -43.29
C ALA A 50 14.64 -12.87 -43.71
N GLN A 51 15.47 -12.66 -44.73
CA GLN A 51 15.77 -11.34 -45.31
C GLN A 51 15.27 -11.26 -46.74
N THR A 52 14.53 -10.21 -47.09
CA THR A 52 14.46 -9.59 -48.43
C THR A 52 13.79 -8.20 -48.32
N PRO A 53 14.03 -7.24 -49.26
CA PRO A 53 14.06 -5.82 -48.89
C PRO A 53 13.08 -4.91 -49.66
N VAL A 54 13.14 -3.60 -49.32
CA VAL A 54 12.51 -2.40 -49.94
C VAL A 54 10.97 -2.39 -49.96
N GLU A 55 10.29 -1.28 -49.66
CA GLU A 55 10.38 0.02 -50.33
C GLU A 55 10.29 1.25 -49.39
N SER A 56 10.82 2.39 -49.83
CA SER A 56 10.87 3.64 -49.06
C SER A 56 9.76 4.61 -49.45
N ALA A 57 8.86 4.92 -48.51
CA ALA A 57 7.83 5.96 -48.68
C ALA A 57 8.04 7.11 -47.68
N SER A 58 8.61 8.23 -48.13
CA SER A 58 8.83 9.42 -47.31
C SER A 58 7.56 10.27 -47.20
N VAL A 59 7.11 10.57 -45.98
CA VAL A 59 6.02 11.52 -45.72
C VAL A 59 6.46 12.54 -44.66
N SER A 60 6.71 13.77 -45.10
CA SER A 60 7.09 14.88 -44.22
C SER A 60 5.88 15.49 -43.51
N PRO A 61 5.90 15.69 -42.18
CA PRO A 61 4.95 16.58 -41.52
C PRO A 61 5.24 18.04 -41.90
N ALA A 62 4.22 18.78 -42.33
CA ALA A 62 4.35 20.21 -42.62
C ALA A 62 4.50 21.01 -41.31
N ALA A 63 5.45 21.94 -41.27
CA ALA A 63 5.67 22.80 -40.12
C ALA A 63 4.51 23.81 -39.95
N GLN A 64 3.82 23.76 -38.81
CA GLN A 64 2.87 24.81 -38.41
C GLN A 64 3.59 25.84 -37.52
N THR A 65 3.75 27.06 -38.03
CA THR A 65 4.40 28.15 -37.32
C THR A 65 3.49 28.77 -36.26
N ALA A 66 3.59 28.31 -35.01
CA ALA A 66 2.99 28.98 -33.87
C ALA A 66 3.84 30.21 -33.47
N THR A 67 3.29 31.41 -33.65
CA THR A 67 3.98 32.67 -33.30
C THR A 67 3.97 32.90 -31.78
N VAL A 68 5.15 32.90 -31.16
CA VAL A 68 5.35 33.23 -29.74
C VAL A 68 5.46 34.76 -29.57
N PRO A 69 4.68 35.39 -28.68
CA PRO A 69 4.89 36.80 -28.30
C PRO A 69 6.17 36.96 -27.49
N ALA A 70 7.00 37.95 -27.82
CA ALA A 70 8.23 38.22 -27.10
C ALA A 70 7.97 38.86 -25.71
N PRO A 71 8.71 38.47 -24.66
CA PRO A 71 8.67 39.18 -23.39
C PRO A 71 9.33 40.56 -23.50
N ALA A 72 8.76 41.56 -22.83
CA ALA A 72 9.33 42.91 -22.78
C ALA A 72 10.63 42.96 -21.95
N ALA A 73 11.59 43.78 -22.37
CA ALA A 73 12.87 43.91 -21.71
C ALA A 73 12.79 44.82 -20.47
N SER A 74 13.10 44.27 -19.29
CA SER A 74 13.29 45.04 -18.05
C SER A 74 14.71 45.63 -17.99
N THR A 75 14.82 46.93 -17.75
CA THR A 75 16.10 47.65 -17.63
C THR A 75 16.86 47.29 -16.35
N PRO A 76 18.20 47.13 -16.38
CA PRO A 76 19.00 46.96 -15.16
C PRO A 76 18.97 48.22 -14.28
N GLN A 77 18.91 48.05 -12.96
CA GLN A 77 19.13 49.12 -11.98
C GLN A 77 20.52 49.01 -11.36
N THR A 78 21.17 50.15 -11.15
CA THR A 78 22.55 50.26 -10.64
C THR A 78 22.59 50.24 -9.10
N PRO A 79 23.55 49.58 -8.45
CA PRO A 79 23.69 49.63 -6.98
C PRO A 79 24.13 51.00 -6.46
N GLN A 80 23.63 51.42 -5.29
CA GLN A 80 24.15 52.56 -4.52
C GLN A 80 24.37 52.19 -3.05
N VAL A 81 25.58 52.48 -2.54
CA VAL A 81 26.03 52.32 -1.14
C VAL A 81 27.22 53.28 -0.93
N PRO A 82 27.46 53.86 0.27
CA PRO A 82 26.55 54.44 1.27
C PRO A 82 26.80 55.97 1.41
N GLN A 83 26.19 56.63 2.42
CA GLN A 83 26.73 57.89 2.98
C GLN A 83 26.72 57.85 4.52
N THR A 84 27.64 58.61 5.12
CA THR A 84 28.07 58.48 6.53
C THR A 84 27.73 59.74 7.34
N ALA A 85 27.28 59.60 8.60
CA ALA A 85 27.18 60.69 9.57
C ALA A 85 27.44 60.19 11.01
N THR A 86 28.13 60.99 11.85
CA THR A 86 28.66 60.66 13.20
C THR A 86 29.23 61.97 13.84
N PRO A 87 29.37 62.18 15.18
CA PRO A 87 28.83 61.50 16.38
C PRO A 87 27.57 62.25 16.91
N ALA A 88 27.19 62.49 18.19
CA ALA A 88 27.64 62.29 19.59
C ALA A 88 26.37 62.22 20.50
N ALA A 89 26.29 61.63 21.71
CA ALA A 89 27.10 61.59 22.96
C ALA A 89 26.85 62.78 23.93
N PRO A 90 26.89 62.62 25.28
CA PRO A 90 27.19 61.41 26.08
C PRO A 90 26.18 61.05 27.20
N THR A 91 26.30 59.84 27.78
CA THR A 91 25.89 59.52 29.16
C THR A 91 26.94 58.65 29.84
N THR A 92 27.12 58.81 31.16
CA THR A 92 28.20 58.23 31.99
C THR A 92 27.75 56.95 32.75
N PRO A 93 28.64 56.18 33.42
CA PRO A 93 28.68 54.73 33.17
C PRO A 93 28.16 53.84 34.31
N ALA A 94 27.91 52.57 33.97
CA ALA A 94 27.72 51.47 34.93
C ALA A 94 28.94 50.51 34.93
N ALA A 95 29.10 49.75 36.02
CA ALA A 95 30.28 48.93 36.30
C ALA A 95 30.41 47.69 35.39
N PRO A 96 31.63 47.15 35.18
CA PRO A 96 31.85 45.98 34.34
C PRO A 96 31.33 44.69 34.98
N THR A 97 30.35 44.06 34.33
CA THR A 97 29.92 42.69 34.64
C THR A 97 30.68 41.68 33.77
N THR A 98 31.21 40.62 34.40
CA THR A 98 31.93 39.54 33.72
C THR A 98 31.05 38.88 32.65
N PRO A 99 31.55 38.60 31.43
CA PRO A 99 30.81 37.85 30.43
C PRO A 99 30.43 36.46 30.95
N ALA A 100 29.13 36.14 30.94
CA ALA A 100 28.66 34.79 31.21
C ALA A 100 29.11 33.86 30.07
N ALA A 101 29.60 32.67 30.42
CA ALA A 101 29.93 31.64 29.42
C ALA A 101 28.66 31.23 28.66
N PRO A 102 28.75 30.95 27.33
CA PRO A 102 27.59 30.53 26.55
C PRO A 102 27.09 29.17 27.06
N THR A 103 25.91 29.16 27.66
CA THR A 103 25.22 27.91 28.00
C THR A 103 24.78 27.21 26.72
N THR A 104 25.56 26.22 26.29
CA THR A 104 25.15 25.25 25.27
C THR A 104 23.76 24.73 25.63
N PRO A 105 22.75 24.86 24.73
CA PRO A 105 21.45 24.27 24.97
C PRO A 105 21.63 22.77 25.19
N ALA A 106 21.22 22.27 26.35
CA ALA A 106 21.25 20.84 26.62
C ALA A 106 20.36 20.16 25.58
N ALA A 107 20.97 19.37 24.69
CA ALA A 107 20.23 18.59 23.71
C ALA A 107 19.29 17.65 24.46
N SER A 108 17.98 17.93 24.40
CA SER A 108 16.98 17.10 25.05
C SER A 108 16.96 15.75 24.36
N SER A 109 17.69 14.79 24.91
CA SER A 109 17.75 13.41 24.44
C SER A 109 16.48 12.65 24.82
N GLY A 110 15.33 13.18 24.40
CA GLY A 110 14.12 12.38 24.27
C GLY A 110 14.44 11.25 23.31
N ALA A 111 14.38 10.01 23.79
CA ALA A 111 14.59 8.84 22.95
C ALA A 111 13.64 8.92 21.76
N ALA A 112 14.17 8.88 20.54
CA ALA A 112 13.38 9.00 19.33
C ALA A 112 12.29 7.92 19.34
N SER A 113 11.03 8.33 19.31
CA SER A 113 9.90 7.40 19.32
C SER A 113 9.96 6.54 18.06
N VAL A 114 10.25 5.25 18.23
CA VAL A 114 10.25 4.28 17.14
C VAL A 114 8.90 4.37 16.41
N PRO A 115 8.88 4.51 15.08
CA PRO A 115 7.63 4.56 14.32
C PRO A 115 6.72 3.36 14.63
N PRO A 116 5.39 3.55 14.64
CA PRO A 116 4.47 2.46 14.86
C PRO A 116 4.62 1.43 13.73
N PHE A 117 4.94 0.19 14.07
CA PHE A 117 5.15 -0.89 13.12
C PHE A 117 4.22 -2.09 13.40
N GLY A 118 4.20 -3.01 12.45
CA GLY A 118 3.42 -4.24 12.45
C GLY A 118 4.07 -5.28 11.53
N ALA A 119 3.31 -6.31 11.17
CA ALA A 119 3.65 -7.24 10.10
C ALA A 119 2.37 -7.87 9.55
N PHE A 120 2.37 -8.25 8.28
CA PHE A 120 1.38 -9.17 7.75
C PHE A 120 1.62 -10.59 8.31
N LEU A 121 0.58 -11.23 8.85
CA LEU A 121 0.70 -12.54 9.53
C LEU A 121 -0.35 -13.59 9.07
N ASP A 122 -1.44 -13.09 8.48
CA ASP A 122 -2.55 -13.74 7.76
C ASP A 122 -3.50 -12.59 7.36
N SER A 123 -4.40 -12.77 6.39
CA SER A 123 -5.47 -11.78 6.17
C SER A 123 -6.66 -11.97 7.12
N GLY A 124 -6.86 -13.17 7.65
CA GLY A 124 -7.98 -13.52 8.53
C GLY A 124 -7.72 -13.35 10.03
N PRO A 125 -8.64 -13.81 10.89
CA PRO A 125 -8.52 -13.77 12.36
C PRO A 125 -7.29 -14.49 12.93
N SER A 126 -6.70 -15.43 12.17
CA SER A 126 -5.42 -16.08 12.45
C SER A 126 -4.27 -15.07 12.56
N GLY A 127 -4.27 -14.01 11.75
CA GLY A 127 -3.25 -12.95 11.77
C GLY A 127 -3.33 -12.16 13.07
N VAL A 128 -4.55 -11.78 13.47
CA VAL A 128 -4.83 -11.12 14.76
C VAL A 128 -4.33 -11.94 15.95
N ALA A 129 -4.49 -13.26 15.92
CA ALA A 129 -3.96 -14.14 16.96
C ALA A 129 -2.42 -14.14 16.98
N ARG A 130 -1.80 -14.27 15.80
CA ARG A 130 -0.33 -14.28 15.62
C ARG A 130 0.37 -12.99 16.04
N MET A 131 -0.32 -11.85 16.07
CA MET A 131 0.22 -10.58 16.63
C MET A 131 0.80 -10.77 18.05
N SER A 132 0.14 -11.61 18.87
CA SER A 132 0.58 -11.91 20.25
C SER A 132 1.74 -12.91 20.31
N GLU A 133 2.08 -13.55 19.19
CA GLU A 133 3.20 -14.49 19.06
C GLU A 133 4.43 -13.75 18.55
N LEU A 134 4.27 -12.95 17.50
CA LEU A 134 5.32 -12.06 16.99
C LEU A 134 5.78 -11.07 18.08
N SER A 135 4.87 -10.46 18.84
CA SER A 135 5.22 -9.56 19.94
C SER A 135 6.08 -10.24 21.03
N ARG A 136 5.79 -11.52 21.36
CA ARG A 136 6.61 -12.32 22.29
C ARG A 136 7.98 -12.68 21.71
N TRP A 137 8.04 -12.99 20.42
CA TRP A 137 9.30 -13.26 19.70
C TRP A 137 10.20 -12.01 19.64
N LEU A 138 9.61 -10.83 19.42
CA LEU A 138 10.24 -9.51 19.51
C LEU A 138 10.50 -9.04 20.97
N GLY A 139 10.76 -9.96 21.90
CA GLY A 139 11.11 -9.66 23.29
C GLY A 139 10.03 -8.94 24.11
N GLY A 140 8.76 -8.97 23.68
CA GLY A 140 7.66 -8.23 24.30
C GLY A 140 7.38 -6.86 23.66
N THR A 141 8.00 -6.52 22.53
CA THR A 141 7.72 -5.28 21.80
C THR A 141 6.27 -5.26 21.31
N GLU A 142 5.49 -4.23 21.64
CA GLU A 142 4.10 -4.12 21.17
C GLU A 142 4.02 -3.62 19.72
N LEU A 143 3.41 -4.46 18.87
CA LEU A 143 2.99 -4.10 17.51
C LEU A 143 1.84 -3.08 17.60
N LYS A 144 1.97 -1.96 16.89
CA LYS A 144 0.96 -0.88 16.86
C LYS A 144 0.19 -0.81 15.55
N VAL A 145 0.67 -1.46 14.51
CA VAL A 145 -0.01 -1.56 13.21
C VAL A 145 -0.53 -2.97 13.02
N ALA A 146 -1.83 -3.10 12.78
CA ALA A 146 -2.40 -4.25 12.09
C ALA A 146 -2.32 -3.99 10.59
N HIS A 147 -1.72 -4.91 9.83
CA HIS A 147 -1.60 -4.84 8.38
C HIS A 147 -2.20 -6.10 7.75
N THR A 148 -3.07 -5.91 6.77
CA THR A 148 -3.89 -6.97 6.17
C THR A 148 -4.42 -6.55 4.79
N TYR A 149 -4.91 -7.51 4.01
CA TYR A 149 -5.32 -7.35 2.61
C TYR A 149 -6.77 -7.79 2.45
N LEU A 150 -7.56 -7.04 1.66
CA LEU A 150 -8.78 -7.57 1.09
C LEU A 150 -8.46 -8.48 -0.10
N PRO A 151 -9.13 -9.63 -0.27
CA PRO A 151 -8.97 -10.43 -1.47
C PRO A 151 -9.51 -9.67 -2.69
N GLY A 152 -8.86 -9.83 -3.84
CA GLY A 152 -9.23 -9.16 -5.10
C GLY A 152 -9.98 -10.03 -6.10
N GLY A 153 -10.55 -11.17 -5.68
CA GLY A 153 -11.19 -12.13 -6.57
C GLY A 153 -12.42 -11.56 -7.27
N ARG A 154 -13.40 -11.11 -6.49
CA ARG A 154 -14.65 -10.47 -6.93
C ARG A 154 -14.89 -9.18 -6.17
N TRP A 155 -15.82 -8.36 -6.62
CA TRP A 155 -16.18 -7.13 -5.90
C TRP A 155 -16.65 -7.36 -4.46
N GLU A 156 -17.37 -8.45 -4.13
CA GLU A 156 -17.85 -8.69 -2.75
C GLU A 156 -16.70 -9.00 -1.77
N ASP A 157 -15.53 -9.37 -2.28
CA ASP A 157 -14.31 -9.55 -1.50
C ASP A 157 -13.68 -8.18 -1.16
N ILE A 158 -13.66 -7.26 -2.14
CA ILE A 158 -13.18 -5.86 -2.04
C ILE A 158 -14.14 -4.97 -1.23
N GLU A 159 -15.43 -5.28 -1.18
CA GLU A 159 -16.41 -4.59 -0.32
C GLU A 159 -16.23 -4.88 1.19
N GLY A 160 -15.28 -5.74 1.56
CA GLY A 160 -15.04 -6.15 2.94
C GLY A 160 -16.17 -7.03 3.47
N SER A 161 -16.30 -8.22 2.90
CA SER A 161 -17.34 -9.21 3.24
C SER A 161 -17.57 -9.36 4.77
N PRO A 162 -18.83 -9.44 5.26
CA PRO A 162 -19.14 -9.44 6.70
C PRO A 162 -18.37 -10.52 7.48
N GLY A 163 -17.83 -10.17 8.64
CA GLY A 163 -17.02 -11.06 9.48
C GLY A 163 -15.52 -11.02 9.16
N PHE A 164 -15.11 -10.64 7.94
CA PHE A 164 -13.70 -10.65 7.54
C PHE A 164 -12.85 -9.63 8.32
N LEU A 165 -13.34 -8.39 8.42
CA LEU A 165 -12.64 -7.29 9.08
C LEU A 165 -12.92 -7.21 10.59
N ASP A 166 -13.90 -7.94 11.11
CA ASP A 166 -14.40 -7.81 12.49
C ASP A 166 -13.30 -8.01 13.56
N ALA A 167 -12.42 -8.99 13.36
CA ALA A 167 -11.31 -9.30 14.27
C ALA A 167 -10.23 -8.20 14.26
N TRP A 168 -9.87 -7.70 13.07
CA TRP A 168 -8.93 -6.58 12.90
C TRP A 168 -9.50 -5.28 13.47
N ALA A 169 -10.78 -5.02 13.20
CA ALA A 169 -11.50 -3.86 13.71
C ALA A 169 -11.56 -3.89 15.24
N LYS A 170 -11.81 -5.05 15.85
CA LYS A 170 -11.70 -5.22 17.31
C LYS A 170 -10.27 -4.92 17.79
N TRP A 171 -9.26 -5.54 17.19
CA TRP A 171 -7.86 -5.35 17.60
C TRP A 171 -7.41 -3.89 17.57
N ARG A 172 -7.83 -3.12 16.55
CA ARG A 172 -7.60 -1.66 16.48
C ARG A 172 -8.38 -0.91 17.55
N ARG A 173 -9.64 -1.25 17.82
CA ARG A 173 -10.44 -0.56 18.86
C ARG A 173 -9.99 -0.87 20.28
N ASP A 174 -9.28 -1.98 20.51
CA ASP A 174 -8.77 -2.38 21.84
C ASP A 174 -7.73 -1.40 22.44
N LYS A 175 -7.06 -0.55 21.63
CA LYS A 175 -6.20 0.55 22.11
C LYS A 175 -6.27 1.78 21.22
N ALA A 176 -6.17 2.97 21.82
CA ALA A 176 -6.28 4.24 21.10
C ALA A 176 -5.10 4.54 20.16
N ASP A 177 -3.90 4.04 20.46
CA ASP A 177 -2.66 4.25 19.71
C ASP A 177 -2.35 3.15 18.68
N ARG A 178 -3.32 2.27 18.41
CA ARG A 178 -3.25 1.27 17.34
C ARG A 178 -3.84 1.78 16.03
N MET A 179 -3.21 1.36 14.95
CA MET A 179 -3.59 1.68 13.56
C MET A 179 -3.98 0.41 12.82
N LEU A 180 -4.99 0.51 11.97
CA LEU A 180 -5.29 -0.50 10.95
C LEU A 180 -4.81 0.05 9.60
N VAL A 181 -3.98 -0.72 8.92
CA VAL A 181 -3.54 -0.51 7.53
C VAL A 181 -4.16 -1.64 6.71
N LEU A 182 -4.87 -1.27 5.64
CA LEU A 182 -5.63 -2.19 4.81
C LEU A 182 -5.23 -2.01 3.34
N ASN A 183 -4.64 -3.04 2.73
CA ASN A 183 -4.40 -3.08 1.30
C ASN A 183 -5.74 -3.41 0.59
N VAL A 184 -6.13 -2.55 -0.35
CA VAL A 184 -7.44 -2.58 -1.02
C VAL A 184 -7.24 -2.62 -2.55
N PRO A 185 -7.61 -3.73 -3.23
CA PRO A 185 -7.55 -3.80 -4.68
C PRO A 185 -8.46 -2.75 -5.31
N MET A 186 -8.02 -2.08 -6.39
CA MET A 186 -8.92 -1.18 -7.12
C MET A 186 -9.78 -1.92 -8.15
N GLN A 187 -9.62 -3.23 -8.33
CA GLN A 187 -10.26 -3.98 -9.42
C GLN A 187 -10.43 -5.45 -9.02
N GLU A 188 -11.62 -6.01 -9.24
CA GLU A 188 -11.83 -7.47 -9.14
C GLU A 188 -11.04 -8.25 -10.20
N ARG A 189 -10.95 -9.58 -10.04
CA ARG A 189 -10.09 -10.48 -10.82
C ARG A 189 -8.61 -10.08 -10.72
N ASN A 190 -8.21 -9.57 -9.56
CA ASN A 190 -6.99 -8.76 -9.42
C ASN A 190 -5.71 -9.49 -9.85
N GLU A 191 -5.67 -10.81 -9.68
CA GLU A 191 -4.50 -11.67 -9.93
C GLU A 191 -4.77 -12.70 -11.07
N GLU A 192 -5.76 -12.45 -11.94
CA GLU A 192 -6.14 -13.36 -13.05
C GLU A 192 -5.45 -13.05 -14.39
N ASP A 193 -4.18 -12.63 -14.38
CA ASP A 193 -3.35 -12.36 -15.58
C ASP A 193 -4.05 -11.52 -16.68
N VAL A 194 -4.92 -10.58 -16.28
CA VAL A 194 -5.82 -9.87 -17.19
C VAL A 194 -5.01 -9.04 -18.21
N PRO A 195 -5.18 -9.22 -19.53
CA PRO A 195 -4.35 -8.54 -20.53
C PRO A 195 -4.49 -7.02 -20.52
N ASP A 196 -3.40 -6.30 -20.83
CA ASP A 196 -3.34 -4.82 -20.85
C ASP A 196 -4.45 -4.15 -21.68
N ALA A 197 -4.87 -4.78 -22.78
CA ALA A 197 -5.97 -4.28 -23.60
C ALA A 197 -7.32 -4.29 -22.86
N GLN A 198 -7.55 -5.28 -22.00
CA GLN A 198 -8.73 -5.37 -21.13
C GLN A 198 -8.57 -4.46 -19.90
N VAL A 199 -7.40 -4.41 -19.27
CA VAL A 199 -7.12 -3.48 -18.15
C VAL A 199 -7.34 -2.02 -18.59
N ARG A 200 -6.88 -1.64 -19.78
CA ARG A 200 -7.17 -0.31 -20.37
C ARG A 200 -8.67 -0.01 -20.45
N VAL A 201 -9.51 -1.00 -20.77
CA VAL A 201 -10.97 -0.82 -20.82
C VAL A 201 -11.56 -0.70 -19.41
N LEU A 202 -11.14 -1.55 -18.48
CA LEU A 202 -11.55 -1.51 -17.07
C LEU A 202 -11.21 -0.15 -16.44
N LEU A 203 -9.95 0.32 -16.55
CA LEU A 203 -9.53 1.63 -16.05
C LEU A 203 -10.37 2.79 -16.61
N ARG A 204 -10.85 2.70 -17.85
CA ARG A 204 -11.70 3.73 -18.47
C ARG A 204 -13.16 3.68 -18.00
N GLN A 205 -13.70 2.48 -17.77
CA GLN A 205 -15.00 2.29 -17.12
C GLN A 205 -14.96 2.79 -15.65
N ALA A 206 -13.84 2.52 -14.98
CA ALA A 206 -13.56 2.93 -13.63
C ALA A 206 -13.41 4.47 -13.50
N ALA A 207 -12.66 5.11 -14.41
CA ALA A 207 -12.58 6.57 -14.52
C ALA A 207 -13.93 7.25 -14.85
N ALA A 208 -14.85 6.53 -15.51
CA ALA A 208 -16.23 6.97 -15.73
C ALA A 208 -17.13 6.77 -14.48
N GLY A 209 -16.69 6.00 -13.48
CA GLY A 209 -17.37 5.79 -12.22
C GLY A 209 -18.17 4.50 -12.08
N ALA A 210 -17.96 3.51 -12.95
CA ALA A 210 -18.70 2.24 -12.92
C ALA A 210 -18.61 1.52 -11.56
N PHE A 211 -17.45 1.60 -10.90
CA PHE A 211 -17.11 0.80 -9.72
C PHE A 211 -17.13 1.57 -8.40
N ASP A 212 -17.42 2.88 -8.42
CA ASP A 212 -17.44 3.77 -7.23
C ASP A 212 -18.24 3.17 -6.05
N HIS A 213 -19.33 2.46 -6.35
CA HIS A 213 -20.26 1.93 -5.36
C HIS A 213 -19.66 0.84 -4.45
N HIS A 214 -18.72 0.02 -4.93
CA HIS A 214 -18.02 -0.98 -4.11
C HIS A 214 -17.17 -0.32 -3.02
N PHE A 215 -16.48 0.77 -3.37
CA PHE A 215 -15.67 1.54 -2.42
C PHE A 215 -16.53 2.31 -1.42
N ARG A 216 -17.73 2.75 -1.81
CA ARG A 216 -18.73 3.25 -0.84
C ARG A 216 -19.12 2.16 0.16
N ALA A 217 -19.44 0.95 -0.32
CA ALA A 217 -19.80 -0.17 0.56
C ALA A 217 -18.67 -0.53 1.54
N LEU A 218 -17.41 -0.55 1.09
CA LEU A 218 -16.24 -0.73 1.96
C LEU A 218 -16.09 0.41 2.98
N ALA A 219 -16.23 1.67 2.56
CA ALA A 219 -16.15 2.81 3.46
C ALA A 219 -17.26 2.79 4.54
N GLU A 220 -18.49 2.46 4.16
CA GLU A 220 -19.62 2.25 5.08
C GLU A 220 -19.37 1.06 6.02
N ARG A 221 -18.75 -0.02 5.53
CA ARG A 221 -18.33 -1.19 6.34
C ARG A 221 -17.30 -0.79 7.41
N LEU A 222 -16.25 -0.07 7.04
CA LEU A 222 -15.19 0.38 7.94
C LEU A 222 -15.70 1.37 9.00
N VAL A 223 -16.57 2.31 8.61
CA VAL A 223 -17.24 3.23 9.56
C VAL A 223 -18.17 2.46 10.50
N GLY A 224 -19.00 1.54 9.98
CA GLY A 224 -19.91 0.70 10.78
C GLY A 224 -19.20 -0.22 11.76
N LEU A 225 -18.01 -0.73 11.39
CA LEU A 225 -17.10 -1.47 12.27
C LEU A 225 -16.36 -0.58 13.27
N GLY A 226 -16.62 0.73 13.32
CA GLY A 226 -15.99 1.64 14.27
C GLY A 226 -14.48 1.80 14.04
N VAL A 227 -14.00 1.61 12.81
CA VAL A 227 -12.62 1.88 12.39
C VAL A 227 -12.57 2.93 11.26
N PRO A 228 -13.16 4.13 11.46
CA PRO A 228 -13.20 5.17 10.43
C PRO A 228 -11.82 5.79 10.13
N ASP A 229 -10.79 5.51 10.92
CA ASP A 229 -9.43 6.05 10.80
C ASP A 229 -8.40 5.04 10.25
N THR A 230 -8.89 3.99 9.58
CA THR A 230 -8.08 3.06 8.78
C THR A 230 -7.24 3.79 7.74
N VAL A 231 -5.97 3.39 7.62
CA VAL A 231 -5.11 3.73 6.48
C VAL A 231 -5.41 2.75 5.36
N ILE A 232 -5.64 3.27 4.17
CA ILE A 232 -6.02 2.49 2.98
C ILE A 232 -4.86 2.55 2.01
N VAL A 233 -4.16 1.43 1.85
CA VAL A 233 -3.15 1.24 0.80
C VAL A 233 -3.90 0.82 -0.46
N LEU A 234 -4.34 1.82 -1.21
CA LEU A 234 -5.22 1.62 -2.35
C LEU A 234 -4.37 1.21 -3.56
N GLY A 235 -4.73 0.11 -4.23
CA GLY A 235 -4.11 -0.28 -5.51
C GLY A 235 -2.58 -0.32 -5.51
N TRP A 236 -1.99 -0.95 -4.48
CA TRP A 236 -0.53 -1.05 -4.26
C TRP A 236 0.21 -1.67 -5.47
N GLU A 237 1.49 -1.37 -5.61
CA GLU A 237 2.36 -1.87 -6.70
C GLU A 237 1.85 -1.58 -8.13
N MET A 238 1.08 -0.50 -8.31
CA MET A 238 0.49 -0.15 -9.61
C MET A 238 1.50 0.11 -10.75
N ASN A 239 2.78 0.30 -10.44
CA ASN A 239 3.86 0.44 -11.42
C ASN A 239 4.29 -0.89 -12.07
N GLY A 240 3.94 -2.02 -11.47
CA GLY A 240 4.24 -3.34 -11.98
C GLY A 240 3.20 -3.93 -12.93
N ILE A 241 3.31 -5.24 -13.16
CA ILE A 241 2.46 -5.99 -14.10
C ILE A 241 1.47 -6.96 -13.43
N THR A 242 1.73 -7.38 -12.19
CA THR A 242 1.00 -8.43 -11.47
C THR A 242 -0.50 -8.15 -11.37
N TYR A 243 -0.86 -6.95 -10.92
CA TYR A 243 -2.23 -6.64 -10.55
C TYR A 243 -3.06 -6.10 -11.72
N THR A 244 -4.34 -6.46 -11.76
CA THR A 244 -5.31 -5.94 -12.73
C THR A 244 -5.63 -4.46 -12.48
N HIS A 245 -5.37 -3.95 -11.26
CA HIS A 245 -5.40 -2.52 -10.97
C HIS A 245 -4.17 -1.72 -11.45
N ARG A 246 -3.19 -2.32 -12.14
CA ARG A 246 -1.96 -1.63 -12.54
C ARG A 246 -2.20 -0.37 -13.40
N CYS A 247 -1.36 0.62 -13.19
CA CYS A 247 -1.44 1.94 -13.81
C CYS A 247 -0.92 1.96 -15.27
N GLY A 248 0.11 1.17 -15.56
CA GLY A 248 0.85 1.21 -16.83
C GLY A 248 0.03 1.24 -18.12
N PRO A 249 -1.08 0.48 -18.25
CA PRO A 249 -1.95 0.53 -19.41
C PRO A 249 -2.54 1.93 -19.66
N ASP A 250 -3.10 2.62 -18.67
CA ASP A 250 -3.71 3.94 -18.87
C ASP A 250 -3.53 4.89 -17.66
N PRO A 251 -2.35 5.52 -17.49
CA PRO A 251 -2.02 6.34 -16.32
C PRO A 251 -2.88 7.60 -16.15
N LEU A 252 -3.61 8.05 -17.17
CA LEU A 252 -4.60 9.12 -17.01
C LEU A 252 -5.87 8.57 -16.36
N ALA A 253 -6.43 7.49 -16.93
CA ALA A 253 -7.62 6.84 -16.39
C ALA A 253 -7.38 6.30 -14.97
N TRP A 254 -6.21 5.72 -14.69
CA TRP A 254 -5.84 5.25 -13.34
C TRP A 254 -5.90 6.37 -12.30
N ARG A 255 -5.29 7.53 -12.59
CA ARG A 255 -5.31 8.69 -11.68
C ARG A 255 -6.70 9.29 -11.51
N THR A 256 -7.49 9.33 -12.59
CA THR A 256 -8.92 9.70 -12.48
C THR A 256 -9.65 8.74 -11.55
N TYR A 257 -9.44 7.42 -11.70
CA TYR A 257 -10.11 6.40 -10.89
C TYR A 257 -9.72 6.46 -9.41
N TRP A 258 -8.43 6.59 -9.09
CA TRP A 258 -7.96 6.88 -7.71
C TRP A 258 -8.74 8.04 -7.09
N ASN A 259 -8.80 9.17 -7.80
CA ASN A 259 -9.46 10.37 -7.32
C ASN A 259 -10.97 10.17 -7.10
N ARG A 260 -11.63 9.30 -7.89
CA ARG A 260 -13.03 8.90 -7.67
C ARG A 260 -13.22 8.01 -6.45
N ILE A 261 -12.35 7.01 -6.25
CA ILE A 261 -12.40 6.14 -5.07
C ILE A 261 -12.23 6.99 -3.81
N VAL A 262 -11.18 7.81 -3.75
CA VAL A 262 -10.90 8.69 -2.62
C VAL A 262 -12.06 9.64 -2.34
N ALA A 263 -12.61 10.31 -3.37
CA ALA A 263 -13.78 11.18 -3.21
C ALA A 263 -15.02 10.40 -2.72
N THR A 264 -15.25 9.19 -3.22
CA THR A 264 -16.40 8.36 -2.85
C THR A 264 -16.29 7.85 -1.42
N MET A 265 -15.14 7.30 -1.03
CA MET A 265 -14.90 6.85 0.34
C MET A 265 -14.93 8.03 1.33
N ARG A 266 -14.36 9.18 0.96
CA ARG A 266 -14.41 10.39 1.79
C ARG A 266 -15.81 11.01 1.92
N SER A 267 -16.75 10.66 1.04
CA SER A 267 -18.16 11.10 1.12
C SER A 267 -18.99 10.39 2.20
N VAL A 268 -18.52 9.26 2.74
CA VAL A 268 -19.24 8.50 3.77
C VAL A 268 -19.17 9.22 5.14
N PRO A 269 -20.31 9.54 5.78
CA PRO A 269 -20.31 10.27 7.05
C PRO A 269 -19.52 9.56 8.15
N GLY A 270 -18.73 10.32 8.92
CA GLY A 270 -17.96 9.82 10.06
C GLY A 270 -16.58 9.23 9.74
N GLN A 271 -16.26 9.03 8.44
CA GLN A 271 -14.93 8.60 8.00
C GLN A 271 -13.82 9.60 8.38
N ARG A 272 -12.61 9.09 8.56
CA ARG A 272 -11.34 9.83 8.74
C ARG A 272 -10.18 9.04 8.11
N PHE A 273 -10.42 8.41 6.95
CA PHE A 273 -9.44 7.55 6.29
C PHE A 273 -8.24 8.36 5.80
N ARG A 274 -7.09 7.71 5.74
CA ARG A 274 -5.89 8.22 5.06
C ARG A 274 -5.53 7.31 3.90
N PHE A 275 -5.28 7.87 2.73
CA PHE A 275 -4.94 7.13 1.52
C PHE A 275 -3.43 7.11 1.31
N ASP A 276 -2.89 5.90 1.21
CA ASP A 276 -1.45 5.64 1.10
C ASP A 276 -1.11 5.21 -0.33
N PHE A 277 -0.36 6.04 -1.04
CA PHE A 277 0.05 5.81 -2.43
C PHE A 277 1.37 5.03 -2.45
N THR A 278 1.28 3.74 -2.73
CA THR A 278 2.39 2.79 -2.51
C THR A 278 2.75 2.03 -3.80
N PRO A 279 3.78 2.46 -4.54
CA PRO A 279 4.42 1.67 -5.60
C PRO A 279 5.39 0.61 -5.05
N SER A 280 5.78 -0.32 -5.91
CA SER A 280 6.98 -1.16 -5.73
C SER A 280 8.25 -0.32 -5.88
N ARG A 281 9.30 -0.68 -5.15
CA ARG A 281 10.64 -0.06 -5.26
C ARG A 281 11.18 -0.07 -6.69
N GLY A 282 11.76 1.05 -7.09
CA GLY A 282 12.41 1.20 -8.40
C GLY A 282 11.39 1.49 -9.50
N ARG A 283 11.78 1.25 -10.75
CA ARG A 283 10.93 1.58 -11.91
C ARG A 283 9.77 0.60 -12.10
N ASP A 284 10.05 -0.69 -11.96
CA ASP A 284 9.27 -1.77 -12.59
C ASP A 284 8.90 -1.42 -14.06
N ALA A 285 7.69 -1.73 -14.52
CA ALA A 285 7.25 -1.49 -15.89
C ALA A 285 7.10 0.02 -16.20
N VAL A 286 6.52 0.81 -15.29
CA VAL A 286 6.30 2.26 -15.49
C VAL A 286 6.75 3.12 -14.31
N PRO A 287 7.43 4.27 -14.56
CA PRO A 287 7.74 5.27 -13.53
C PRO A 287 6.55 5.58 -12.61
N TRP A 288 6.63 5.21 -11.32
CA TRP A 288 5.50 5.38 -10.39
C TRP A 288 5.06 6.84 -10.24
N THR A 289 5.97 7.80 -10.42
CA THR A 289 5.65 9.24 -10.42
C THR A 289 4.67 9.64 -11.53
N ALA A 290 4.63 8.92 -12.66
CA ALA A 290 3.66 9.16 -13.74
C ALA A 290 2.22 8.75 -13.32
N CYS A 291 2.11 7.90 -12.31
CA CYS A 291 0.85 7.44 -11.72
C CYS A 291 0.42 8.28 -10.52
N TYR A 292 1.22 9.26 -10.05
CA TYR A 292 0.85 10.06 -8.88
C TYR A 292 -0.44 10.88 -9.14
N PRO A 293 -1.52 10.70 -8.34
CA PRO A 293 -2.84 11.21 -8.66
C PRO A 293 -3.10 12.64 -8.19
N GLY A 294 -2.25 13.19 -7.31
CA GLY A 294 -2.27 14.56 -6.83
C GLY A 294 -2.30 14.68 -5.30
N ASP A 295 -1.86 15.83 -4.78
CA ASP A 295 -1.74 16.07 -3.33
C ASP A 295 -3.08 16.05 -2.58
N ASP A 296 -4.19 16.39 -3.24
CA ASP A 296 -5.51 16.48 -2.59
C ASP A 296 -6.06 15.10 -2.17
N THR A 297 -5.58 14.02 -2.79
CA THR A 297 -6.12 12.65 -2.65
C THR A 297 -5.11 11.61 -2.16
N VAL A 298 -3.93 12.07 -1.76
CA VAL A 298 -2.87 11.24 -1.16
C VAL A 298 -2.49 11.82 0.20
N ASP A 299 -2.63 11.04 1.26
CA ASP A 299 -2.34 11.45 2.63
C ASP A 299 -0.96 10.95 3.11
N ILE A 300 -0.47 9.85 2.53
CA ILE A 300 0.83 9.23 2.78
C ILE A 300 1.42 8.78 1.43
N VAL A 301 2.73 8.89 1.24
CA VAL A 301 3.44 8.30 0.10
C VAL A 301 4.21 7.10 0.64
N GLY A 302 3.77 5.90 0.31
CA GLY A 302 4.42 4.66 0.69
C GLY A 302 5.43 4.16 -0.34
N MET A 303 6.06 3.05 -0.01
CA MET A 303 6.86 2.24 -0.94
C MET A 303 6.91 0.79 -0.44
N ASP A 304 6.67 -0.16 -1.32
CA ASP A 304 6.85 -1.59 -1.03
C ASP A 304 8.25 -2.03 -1.51
N ALA A 305 9.09 -2.50 -0.58
CA ALA A 305 10.54 -2.56 -0.77
C ALA A 305 11.19 -3.87 -0.26
N TYR A 306 11.31 -4.85 -1.15
CA TYR A 306 11.98 -6.13 -0.92
C TYR A 306 13.45 -6.15 -1.39
N ASP A 307 14.23 -7.16 -1.03
CA ASP A 307 15.59 -7.41 -1.60
C ASP A 307 15.60 -7.84 -3.09
N GLN A 308 14.44 -8.25 -3.60
CA GLN A 308 14.20 -8.72 -4.96
C GLN A 308 14.45 -7.65 -6.05
N PRO A 309 14.68 -8.04 -7.32
CA PRO A 309 14.75 -9.42 -7.85
C PRO A 309 16.14 -10.06 -7.76
N SER A 310 17.16 -9.35 -7.27
CA SER A 310 18.57 -9.75 -7.39
C SER A 310 19.40 -9.67 -6.11
N GLY A 311 18.79 -9.44 -4.94
CA GLY A 311 19.51 -9.27 -3.68
C GLY A 311 20.31 -7.96 -3.65
N LEU A 312 19.70 -6.86 -4.09
CA LEU A 312 20.36 -5.55 -4.16
C LEU A 312 20.80 -5.08 -2.78
N SER A 313 22.03 -4.56 -2.68
CA SER A 313 22.49 -3.94 -1.43
C SER A 313 21.67 -2.69 -1.12
N PHE A 314 21.60 -2.30 0.16
CA PHE A 314 20.80 -1.15 0.58
C PHE A 314 21.20 0.15 -0.15
N ASP A 315 22.50 0.37 -0.39
CA ASP A 315 22.98 1.55 -1.11
C ASP A 315 22.53 1.56 -2.59
N GLU A 316 22.38 0.40 -3.23
CA GLU A 316 21.80 0.27 -4.57
C GLU A 316 20.29 0.55 -4.55
N GLN A 317 19.55 -0.03 -3.59
CA GLN A 317 18.12 0.24 -3.38
C GLN A 317 17.82 1.73 -3.08
N VAL A 318 18.77 2.42 -2.43
CA VAL A 318 18.69 3.86 -2.17
C VAL A 318 18.96 4.69 -3.43
N SER A 319 19.96 4.32 -4.23
CA SER A 319 20.50 5.14 -5.32
C SER A 319 19.96 4.83 -6.72
N GLU A 320 19.22 3.73 -6.92
CA GLU A 320 18.59 3.40 -8.20
C GLU A 320 17.54 4.45 -8.64
N PRO A 321 17.28 4.58 -9.95
CA PRO A 321 16.15 5.38 -10.44
C PRO A 321 14.83 4.87 -9.87
N TYR A 322 14.02 5.78 -9.29
CA TYR A 322 12.75 5.48 -8.61
C TYR A 322 12.87 4.67 -7.30
N GLY A 323 14.09 4.50 -6.77
CA GLY A 323 14.37 3.85 -5.48
C GLY A 323 14.13 4.71 -4.23
N LEU A 324 14.68 4.26 -3.09
CA LEU A 324 14.32 4.77 -1.76
C LEU A 324 14.68 6.25 -1.53
N GLN A 325 15.78 6.77 -2.11
CA GLN A 325 16.08 8.20 -1.99
C GLN A 325 15.05 9.07 -2.73
N GLN A 326 14.68 8.66 -3.94
CA GLN A 326 13.68 9.38 -4.75
C GLN A 326 12.29 9.33 -4.12
N HIS A 327 11.92 8.22 -3.47
CA HIS A 327 10.72 8.09 -2.65
C HIS A 327 10.68 9.16 -1.53
N VAL A 328 11.73 9.22 -0.70
CA VAL A 328 11.80 10.15 0.44
C VAL A 328 11.83 11.61 -0.01
N ASP A 329 12.56 11.94 -1.08
CA ASP A 329 12.61 13.31 -1.60
C ASP A 329 11.32 13.74 -2.29
N PHE A 330 10.61 12.83 -2.96
CA PHE A 330 9.30 13.10 -3.55
C PHE A 330 8.24 13.35 -2.47
N ALA A 331 8.17 12.48 -1.46
CA ALA A 331 7.28 12.68 -0.31
C ALA A 331 7.57 14.02 0.39
N ARG A 332 8.85 14.35 0.58
CA ARG A 332 9.32 15.64 1.11
C ARG A 332 8.89 16.83 0.24
N SER A 333 9.02 16.77 -1.09
CA SER A 333 8.62 17.86 -1.99
C SER A 333 7.10 18.08 -2.03
N HIS A 334 6.33 17.01 -1.80
CA HIS A 334 4.87 17.04 -1.67
C HIS A 334 4.37 17.30 -0.23
N GLY A 335 5.28 17.47 0.74
CA GLY A 335 4.93 17.72 2.15
C GLY A 335 4.23 16.54 2.84
N LYS A 336 4.40 15.32 2.33
CA LYS A 336 3.74 14.09 2.80
C LYS A 336 4.62 13.30 3.77
N PRO A 337 4.04 12.58 4.75
CA PRO A 337 4.75 11.53 5.47
C PRO A 337 5.02 10.34 4.53
N ILE A 338 6.02 9.54 4.89
CA ILE A 338 6.33 8.25 4.24
C ILE A 338 5.78 7.06 5.03
N SER A 339 5.55 5.95 4.32
CA SER A 339 5.36 4.62 4.90
C SER A 339 6.21 3.58 4.15
N TYR A 340 6.30 2.38 4.73
CA TYR A 340 6.75 1.16 4.07
C TYR A 340 5.75 0.06 4.45
N PRO A 341 4.63 -0.11 3.72
CA PRO A 341 3.64 -1.13 4.03
C PRO A 341 4.22 -2.54 3.93
N GLU A 342 5.01 -2.80 2.88
CA GLU A 342 5.76 -4.05 2.70
C GLU A 342 7.28 -3.80 2.65
N TRP A 343 8.04 -4.64 3.35
CA TRP A 343 9.50 -4.73 3.23
C TRP A 343 10.00 -6.10 3.73
N GLY A 344 11.10 -6.59 3.17
CA GLY A 344 11.67 -7.92 3.50
C GLY A 344 12.98 -8.23 2.80
#